data_AF-A0A348WCE6-F1
#
_entry.id   AF-A0A348WCE6-F1
#
_cell.length_a   1.000
_cell.length_b   1.000
_cell.length_c   1.000
_cell.angle_alpha   90.00
_cell.angle_beta   90.00
_cell.angle_gamma   90.00
#
_symmetry.space_group_name_H-M   'P 1'
#
loop_
_entity.id
_entity.type
_entity.pdbx_description
1 polymer ?
#
loop_
_entity_poly.entity_id
_entity_poly.type
_entity_poly.pdbx_seq_one_letter_code
_entity_poly.pdbx_strand_id
1 'polypeptide(L)'
;ACSFDTMLDLFGLGSEPLRRLALVIRAADTNRHDLHPAAAGLLAISVGLSRQYRNDQDQLTAGLPLYDALYRWARDGYDEVHDWPGTAPAQAPSQTQTKAGDLA
;
A
#
# COMPACT_ATOMS: atom_id res chain seq x y z
N ALA A 1 9.13 17.63 -5.26
CA ALA A 1 9.76 16.58 -6.07
C ALA A 1 10.89 15.95 -5.25
N CYS A 2 11.09 14.65 -5.35
CA CYS A 2 12.24 13.94 -4.77
C CYS A 2 13.19 13.45 -5.88
N SER A 3 14.34 12.85 -5.51
CA SER A 3 15.30 12.32 -6.49
C SER A 3 14.69 11.31 -7.46
N PHE A 4 13.70 10.53 -7.02
CA PHE A 4 12.99 9.58 -7.89
C PHE A 4 12.15 10.29 -8.97
N ASP A 5 11.46 11.38 -8.63
CA ASP A 5 10.73 12.19 -9.62
C ASP A 5 11.67 12.70 -10.71
N THR A 6 12.83 13.22 -10.30
CA THR A 6 13.87 13.69 -11.23
C THR A 6 14.31 12.57 -12.17
N MET A 7 14.50 11.34 -11.67
CA MET A 7 14.90 10.21 -12.50
C MET A 7 13.81 9.86 -13.53
N LEU A 8 12.53 9.87 -13.12
CA LEU A 8 11.43 9.62 -14.07
C LEU A 8 11.41 10.65 -15.20
N ASP A 9 11.58 11.93 -14.87
CA ASP A 9 11.62 13.00 -15.87
C ASP A 9 12.84 12.88 -16.79
N LEU A 10 14.02 12.62 -16.23
CA LEU A 10 15.27 12.49 -17.00
C LEU A 10 15.24 11.32 -18.00
N PHE A 11 14.58 10.22 -17.63
CA PHE A 11 14.47 9.03 -18.50
C PHE A 11 13.17 8.98 -19.31
N GLY A 12 12.29 9.99 -19.20
CA GLY A 12 11.02 10.01 -19.92
C GLY A 12 10.05 8.90 -19.50
N LEU A 13 10.10 8.48 -18.23
CA LEU A 13 9.31 7.37 -17.68
C LEU A 13 8.03 7.90 -17.03
N GLY A 14 6.94 7.89 -17.78
CA GLY A 14 5.66 8.49 -17.36
C GLY A 14 4.47 7.54 -17.27
N SER A 15 4.67 6.24 -17.04
CA SER A 15 3.55 5.30 -16.93
C SER A 15 2.73 5.52 -15.64
N GLU A 16 1.44 5.19 -15.65
CA GLU A 16 0.58 5.31 -14.47
C GLU A 16 1.10 4.54 -13.23
N PRO A 17 1.58 3.29 -13.35
CA PRO A 17 2.17 2.59 -12.20
C PRO A 17 3.38 3.31 -11.61
N LEU A 18 4.23 3.91 -12.45
CA LEU A 18 5.39 4.68 -11.98
C LEU A 18 4.98 5.97 -11.29
N ARG A 19 3.90 6.65 -11.75
CA ARG A 19 3.37 7.83 -11.05
C ARG A 19 2.84 7.50 -9.66
N ARG A 20 2.12 6.38 -9.52
CA ARG A 20 1.64 5.88 -8.22
C ARG A 20 2.80 5.58 -7.29
N LEU A 21 3.80 4.83 -7.78
CA LEU A 21 4.99 4.51 -7.01
C LEU A 21 5.78 5.77 -6.63
N ALA A 22 5.92 6.74 -7.54
CA ALA A 22 6.57 8.01 -7.27
C ALA A 22 5.88 8.80 -6.15
N LEU A 23 4.54 8.77 -6.08
CA LEU A 23 3.81 9.39 -4.97
C LEU A 23 4.18 8.76 -3.62
N VAL A 24 4.23 7.43 -3.55
CA VAL A 24 4.62 6.72 -2.31
C VAL A 24 6.07 7.04 -1.92
N ILE A 25 7.01 6.96 -2.87
CA ILE A 25 8.43 7.21 -2.64
C ILE A 25 8.65 8.67 -2.21
N ARG A 26 8.05 9.64 -2.91
CA ARG A 26 8.12 11.06 -2.55
C ARG A 26 7.58 11.31 -1.15
N ALA A 27 6.45 10.71 -0.81
CA ALA A 27 5.84 10.84 0.51
C ALA A 27 6.78 10.32 1.62
N ALA A 28 7.44 9.19 1.40
CA ALA A 28 8.41 8.63 2.34
C ALA A 28 9.70 9.48 2.43
N ASP A 29 10.29 9.84 1.29
CA ASP A 29 11.56 10.57 1.21
C ASP A 29 11.48 12.00 1.79
N THR A 30 10.29 12.61 1.72
CA THR A 30 10.04 13.96 2.24
C THR A 30 9.40 14.00 3.63
N ASN A 31 9.21 12.84 4.29
CA ASN A 31 8.51 12.70 5.57
C ASN A 31 7.09 13.32 5.55
N ARG A 32 6.39 13.17 4.42
CA ARG A 32 5.03 13.63 4.16
C ARG A 32 4.09 12.43 4.01
N HIS A 33 4.02 11.63 5.08
CA HIS A 33 3.25 10.37 5.08
C HIS A 33 1.74 10.58 4.89
N ASP A 34 1.26 11.80 5.09
CA ASP A 34 -0.11 12.24 4.78
C ASP A 34 -0.45 12.14 3.28
N LEU A 35 0.54 12.14 2.40
CA LEU A 35 0.33 12.07 0.95
C LEU A 35 -0.07 10.68 0.46
N HIS A 36 0.32 9.62 1.16
CA HIS A 36 -0.07 8.25 0.80
C HIS A 36 0.10 7.29 1.99
N PRO A 37 -0.90 6.44 2.32
CA PRO A 37 -0.86 5.56 3.50
C PRO A 37 0.32 4.59 3.52
N ALA A 38 0.75 4.08 2.35
CA ALA A 38 1.89 3.17 2.25
C ALA A 38 3.26 3.83 2.57
N ALA A 39 3.35 5.16 2.62
CA ALA A 39 4.61 5.89 2.76
C ALA A 39 5.32 5.60 4.09
N ALA A 40 4.57 5.60 5.21
CA ALA A 40 5.14 5.31 6.53
C ALA A 40 5.69 3.87 6.61
N GLY A 41 5.02 2.91 5.97
CA GLY A 41 5.48 1.53 5.88
C GLY A 41 6.77 1.40 5.05
N LEU A 42 6.83 2.09 3.91
CA LEU A 42 8.05 2.14 3.10
C LEU A 42 9.22 2.72 3.90
N LEU A 43 9.03 3.83 4.61
CA LEU A 43 10.07 4.41 5.47
C LEU A 43 10.55 3.41 6.55
N ALA A 44 9.62 2.74 7.23
CA ALA A 44 9.94 1.76 8.26
C ALA A 44 10.82 0.62 7.70
N ILE A 45 10.47 0.10 6.51
CA ILE A 45 11.27 -0.93 5.84
C ILE A 45 12.65 -0.39 5.43
N SER A 46 12.72 0.80 4.84
CA SER A 46 13.99 1.42 4.42
C SER A 46 14.95 1.65 5.59
N VAL A 47 14.45 2.13 6.73
CA VAL A 47 15.24 2.28 7.97
C VAL A 47 15.64 0.92 8.53
N GLY A 48 14.75 -0.07 8.50
CA GLY A 48 15.07 -1.45 8.89
C GLY A 48 16.24 -2.01 8.08
N LEU A 49 16.17 -1.91 6.75
CA LEU A 49 17.25 -2.32 5.85
C LEU A 49 18.56 -1.58 6.14
N SER A 50 18.52 -0.28 6.40
CA SER A 50 19.74 0.49 6.71
C SER A 50 20.38 0.13 8.05
N ARG A 51 19.64 -0.49 8.96
CA ARG A 51 20.16 -1.01 10.23
C ARG A 51 20.61 -2.46 10.12
N GLN A 52 20.01 -3.22 9.20
CA GLN A 52 20.37 -4.60 8.93
C GLN A 52 21.68 -4.72 8.14
N TYR A 53 21.91 -3.82 7.18
CA TYR A 53 23.05 -3.86 6.27
C TYR A 53 23.98 -2.67 6.52
N ARG A 54 25.27 -2.94 6.73
CA ARG A 54 26.32 -1.91 6.83
C ARG A 54 26.87 -1.49 5.47
N ASN A 55 26.85 -2.41 4.51
CA ASN A 55 27.27 -2.18 3.14
C ASN A 55 26.06 -1.74 2.31
N ASP A 56 26.23 -0.66 1.55
CA ASP A 56 25.17 -0.04 0.76
C ASP A 56 24.76 -0.87 -0.46
N GLN A 57 25.69 -1.59 -1.10
CA GLN A 57 25.41 -2.49 -2.22
C GLN A 57 24.60 -3.71 -1.76
N ASP A 58 24.92 -4.27 -0.60
CA ASP A 58 24.14 -5.37 -0.01
C ASP A 58 22.73 -4.90 0.34
N GLN A 59 22.61 -3.70 0.94
CA GLN A 59 21.32 -3.08 1.24
C GLN A 59 20.49 -2.84 -0.02
N LEU A 60 21.12 -2.29 -1.07
CA LEU A 60 20.47 -2.04 -2.36
C LEU A 60 19.97 -3.35 -2.97
N THR A 61 20.81 -4.37 -3.00
CA THR A 61 20.47 -5.70 -3.53
C THR A 61 19.28 -6.31 -2.77
N ALA A 62 19.26 -6.19 -1.45
CA ALA A 62 18.14 -6.64 -0.62
C ALA A 62 16.85 -5.82 -0.86
N GLY A 63 16.98 -4.54 -1.24
CA GLY A 63 15.87 -3.65 -1.54
C GLY A 63 15.27 -3.80 -2.94
N LEU A 64 16.00 -4.34 -3.92
CA LEU A 64 15.49 -4.49 -5.29
C LEU A 64 14.19 -5.30 -5.38
N PRO A 65 14.06 -6.49 -4.74
CA PRO A 65 12.81 -7.26 -4.77
C PRO A 65 11.62 -6.52 -4.12
N LEU A 66 11.88 -5.66 -3.13
CA LEU A 66 10.85 -4.83 -2.52
C LEU A 66 10.30 -3.82 -3.52
N TYR A 67 11.16 -3.12 -4.27
CA TYR A 67 10.73 -2.18 -5.29
C TYR A 67 10.04 -2.87 -6.48
N ASP A 68 10.47 -4.07 -6.87
CA ASP A 68 9.77 -4.89 -7.86
C ASP A 68 8.35 -5.26 -7.40
N ALA A 69 8.20 -5.65 -6.12
CA ALA A 69 6.90 -5.94 -5.52
C ALA A 69 6.00 -4.70 -5.44
N LEU A 70 6.54 -3.55 -5.03
CA LEU A 70 5.81 -2.28 -4.98
C LEU A 70 5.39 -1.82 -6.38
N TYR A 71 6.23 -2.03 -7.40
CA TYR A 71 5.88 -1.74 -8.78
C TYR A 71 4.74 -2.65 -9.27
N ARG A 72 4.81 -3.96 -8.98
CA ARG A 72 3.73 -4.91 -9.31
C ARG A 72 2.43 -4.57 -8.59
N TRP A 73 2.49 -4.18 -7.32
CA TRP A 73 1.33 -3.65 -6.60
C TRP A 73 0.77 -2.41 -7.32
N ALA A 74 1.59 -1.40 -7.61
CA ALA A 74 1.13 -0.18 -8.28
C ALA A 74 0.53 -0.42 -9.67
N ARG A 75 0.98 -1.46 -10.37
CA ARG A 75 0.51 -1.86 -11.71
C ARG A 75 -0.75 -2.72 -11.68
N ASP A 76 -0.74 -3.77 -10.88
CA ASP A 76 -1.69 -4.88 -10.98
C ASP A 76 -2.65 -4.96 -9.77
N GLY A 77 -2.23 -4.48 -8.59
CA GLY A 77 -2.93 -4.68 -7.32
C GLY A 77 -3.23 -3.39 -6.56
N TYR A 78 -3.22 -2.23 -7.22
CA TYR A 78 -3.29 -0.92 -6.54
C TYR A 78 -4.59 -0.76 -5.73
N ASP A 79 -5.70 -1.27 -6.28
CA ASP A 79 -7.03 -1.24 -5.66
C ASP A 79 -7.35 -2.54 -4.90
N GLU A 80 -6.39 -3.46 -4.78
CA GLU A 80 -6.60 -4.71 -4.05
C GLU A 80 -6.69 -4.44 -2.55
N VAL A 81 -7.81 -4.87 -1.96
CA VAL A 81 -8.01 -4.93 -0.52
C VAL A 81 -8.06 -6.39 -0.15
N HIS A 82 -7.25 -6.82 0.82
CA HIS A 82 -7.31 -8.19 1.34
C HIS A 82 -8.58 -8.38 2.19
N ASP A 83 -9.70 -8.60 1.52
CA ASP A 83 -10.95 -9.08 2.11
C ASP A 83 -10.94 -10.61 2.10
N TRP A 84 -10.22 -11.20 3.06
CA TRP A 84 -10.24 -12.65 3.25
C TRP A 84 -11.62 -13.06 3.77
N PRO A 85 -12.38 -13.96 3.10
CA PRO A 85 -13.66 -14.44 3.59
C PRO A 85 -13.45 -15.44 4.74
N GLY A 86 -13.11 -14.91 5.92
CA GLY A 86 -12.90 -15.69 7.13
C GLY A 86 -13.59 -15.03 8.31
N THR A 87 -14.71 -15.63 8.73
CA THR A 87 -15.50 -15.33 9.94
C THR A 87 -16.23 -13.98 10.00
N ALA A 88 -17.22 -13.77 9.12
CA ALA A 88 -18.43 -13.10 9.58
C ALA A 88 -19.25 -14.12 10.41
N PRO A 89 -19.61 -13.87 11.68
CA PRO A 89 -20.57 -14.73 12.35
C PRO A 89 -21.91 -14.60 11.60
N ALA A 90 -22.50 -15.75 11.25
CA ALA A 90 -23.80 -15.81 10.61
C ALA A 90 -24.79 -14.95 11.41
N GLN A 91 -25.38 -13.95 10.76
CA GLN A 91 -26.47 -13.18 11.36
C GLN A 91 -27.61 -14.15 11.67
N ALA A 92 -27.95 -14.28 12.95
CA ALA A 92 -29.10 -15.08 13.37
C ALA A 92 -30.37 -14.51 12.69
N PRO A 93 -31.31 -15.37 12.25
CA PRO A 93 -32.51 -14.91 11.57
C PRO A 93 -33.28 -13.96 12.48
N SER A 94 -33.62 -12.79 11.94
CA SER A 94 -34.43 -11.78 12.63
C SER A 94 -35.76 -12.40 13.05
N GLN A 95 -36.08 -12.35 14.35
CA GLN A 95 -37.39 -12.74 14.83
C GLN A 95 -38.43 -11.78 14.26
N THR A 96 -39.26 -12.27 13.34
CA THR A 96 -40.47 -11.58 12.89
C THR A 96 -41.36 -11.37 14.12
N GLN A 97 -41.46 -10.12 14.55
CA GLN A 97 -42.42 -9.72 15.57
C GLN A 97 -43.82 -9.75 14.93
N THR A 98 -44.52 -10.89 15.03
CA THR A 98 -45.95 -10.95 14.73
C THR A 98 -46.67 -10.15 15.80
N LYS A 99 -47.15 -8.96 15.42
CA LYS A 99 -48.07 -8.17 16.25
C LYS A 99 -49.36 -8.98 16.42
N ALA A 100 -49.64 -9.36 17.67
CA ALA A 100 -50.97 -9.80 18.06
C ALA A 100 -51.92 -8.60 18.00
N GLY A 101 -52.99 -8.72 17.21
CA GLY A 101 -54.03 -7.71 17.12
C GLY A 101 -54.67 -7.69 15.74
N ASP A 102 -55.67 -8.54 15.55
CA ASP A 102 -56.99 -8.12 15.07
C ASP A 102 -57.95 -9.32 15.17
N LEU A 103 -58.63 -9.37 16.32
CA LEU A 103 -59.92 -10.00 16.47
C LEU A 103 -60.96 -8.95 16.04
N ALA A 104 -61.59 -9.15 14.89
CA ALA A 104 -62.94 -8.67 14.56
C ALA A 104 -63.47 -9.47 13.36
#